data_AF-A0A024VIR9-F1
#
_entry.id   AF-A0A024VIR9-F1
#
_cell.length_a   1.000
_cell.length_b   1.000
_cell.length_c   1.000
_cell.angle_alpha   90.00
_cell.angle_beta   90.00
_cell.angle_gamma   90.00
#
_symmetry.space_group_name_H-M   'P 1'
#
loop_
_entity.id
_entity.type
_entity.pdbx_description
1 polymer ?
#
loop_
_entity_poly.entity_id
_entity_poly.type
_entity_poly.pdbx_seq_one_letter_code
_entity_poly.pdbx_strand_id
1 'polypeptide(L)'
;MRDKKALNLKRTISIWNFVLSFFNLLVTIKLYPVLIYIIYHYSLTGLLIIPPIYTCGFGTVGLWICFFIISKYFELIDTLFLILKKKEITFLHWFHHSTVLLYTWDTYYEEIPVGFIFICINAFVHSIMYFYYFLASCYNKKFKWSIIVTLIQICQMFLGVLLTSYCLYISYIYTYNNKWTVSFVHKLKNNIYNFISYEKKKKNMKRLGQLLKWISN
;
A
#
# COMPACT_ATOMS: atom_id res chain seq x y z
N MET A 1 -9.41 -15.94 -23.17
CA MET A 1 -10.36 -15.49 -22.12
C MET A 1 -11.45 -14.51 -22.61
N ARG A 2 -11.45 -14.05 -23.87
CA ARG A 2 -12.49 -13.11 -24.38
C ARG A 2 -13.90 -13.71 -24.36
N ASP A 3 -14.06 -15.02 -24.60
CA ASP A 3 -15.37 -15.61 -24.93
C ASP A 3 -16.11 -16.34 -23.78
N LYS A 4 -15.64 -16.27 -22.52
CA LYS A 4 -16.32 -16.91 -21.37
C LYS A 4 -17.26 -15.95 -20.61
N LYS A 5 -18.43 -16.41 -20.17
CA LYS A 5 -19.38 -15.64 -19.32
C LYS A 5 -18.75 -15.27 -17.98
N ALA A 6 -19.15 -14.14 -17.40
CA ALA A 6 -18.66 -13.69 -16.08
C ALA A 6 -19.03 -14.70 -14.99
N LEU A 7 -18.08 -15.06 -14.13
CA LEU A 7 -18.29 -16.03 -13.06
C LEU A 7 -19.13 -15.44 -11.93
N ASN A 8 -20.11 -16.19 -11.42
CA ASN A 8 -20.88 -15.80 -10.25
C ASN A 8 -20.09 -16.08 -8.95
N LEU A 9 -19.13 -15.21 -8.65
CA LEU A 9 -18.23 -15.32 -7.49
C LEU A 9 -18.75 -14.56 -6.25
N LYS A 10 -20.04 -14.25 -6.20
CA LYS A 10 -20.59 -13.36 -5.17
C LYS A 10 -20.37 -13.89 -3.75
N ARG A 11 -20.64 -15.18 -3.52
CA ARG A 11 -20.44 -15.83 -2.21
C ARG A 11 -18.96 -15.83 -1.82
N THR A 12 -18.09 -16.19 -2.75
CA THR A 12 -16.63 -16.21 -2.54
C THR A 12 -16.08 -14.83 -2.16
N ILE A 13 -16.46 -13.80 -2.91
CA ILE A 13 -16.04 -12.41 -2.64
C ILE A 13 -16.58 -11.91 -1.29
N SER A 14 -17.82 -12.30 -0.93
CA SER A 14 -18.37 -11.94 0.38
C SER A 14 -17.57 -12.57 1.52
N ILE A 15 -17.27 -13.87 1.45
CA ILE A 15 -16.47 -14.57 2.45
C ILE A 15 -15.07 -13.97 2.53
N TRP A 16 -14.46 -13.70 1.38
CA TRP A 16 -13.15 -13.06 1.28
C TRP A 16 -13.10 -11.71 2.00
N ASN A 17 -14.04 -10.81 1.68
CA ASN A 17 -14.14 -9.50 2.32
C ASN A 17 -14.36 -9.62 3.84
N PHE A 18 -15.14 -10.60 4.30
CA PHE A 18 -15.34 -10.82 5.73
C PHE A 18 -14.06 -11.25 6.44
N VAL A 19 -13.34 -12.24 5.89
CA VAL A 19 -12.07 -12.73 6.42
C VAL A 19 -11.06 -11.58 6.51
N LEU A 20 -10.97 -10.78 5.45
CA LEU A 20 -10.00 -9.69 5.37
C LEU A 20 -10.35 -8.53 6.31
N SER A 21 -11.64 -8.24 6.49
CA SER A 21 -12.11 -7.27 7.49
C SER A 21 -11.79 -7.73 8.92
N PHE A 22 -12.07 -8.99 9.23
CA PHE A 22 -11.79 -9.58 10.54
C PHE A 22 -10.28 -9.63 10.84
N PHE A 23 -9.46 -10.02 9.86
CA PHE A 23 -8.01 -9.98 9.99
C PHE A 23 -7.50 -8.57 10.31
N ASN A 24 -7.93 -7.57 9.54
CA ASN A 24 -7.53 -6.17 9.77
C ASN A 24 -8.04 -5.63 11.12
N LEU A 25 -9.19 -6.10 11.60
CA LEU A 25 -9.69 -5.79 12.94
C LEU A 25 -8.78 -6.36 14.03
N LEU A 26 -8.33 -7.61 13.90
CA LEU A 26 -7.41 -8.24 14.85
C LEU A 26 -6.06 -7.52 14.88
N VAL A 27 -5.51 -7.17 13.70
CA VAL A 27 -4.30 -6.36 13.59
C VAL A 27 -4.49 -5.03 14.33
N THR A 28 -5.62 -4.35 14.11
CA THR A 28 -5.94 -3.10 14.79
C THR A 28 -5.97 -3.30 16.30
N ILE A 29 -6.74 -4.26 16.82
CA ILE A 29 -6.85 -4.51 18.27
C ILE A 29 -5.48 -4.78 18.92
N LYS A 30 -4.56 -5.42 18.20
CA LYS A 30 -3.24 -5.78 18.73
C LYS A 30 -2.23 -4.63 18.64
N LEU A 31 -2.27 -3.81 17.59
CA LEU A 31 -1.28 -2.76 17.36
C LEU A 31 -1.70 -1.39 17.92
N TYR A 32 -2.99 -1.09 17.99
CA TYR A 32 -3.48 0.23 18.43
C TYR A 32 -3.15 0.58 19.89
N PRO A 33 -3.27 -0.35 20.87
CA PRO A 33 -2.89 -0.06 22.25
C PRO A 33 -1.41 0.31 22.38
N VAL A 34 -0.55 -0.34 21.59
CA VAL A 34 0.89 -0.04 21.52
C VAL A 34 1.12 1.34 20.92
N LEU A 35 0.42 1.67 19.83
CA LEU A 35 0.49 3.00 19.24
C LEU A 35 0.08 4.11 20.22
N ILE A 36 -1.03 3.92 20.95
CA ILE A 36 -1.51 4.89 21.96
C ILE A 36 -0.48 5.03 23.09
N TYR A 37 0.06 3.92 23.59
CA TYR A 37 1.09 3.93 24.62
C TYR A 37 2.32 4.73 24.17
N ILE A 38 2.78 4.50 22.94
CA ILE A 38 3.94 5.22 22.39
C ILE A 38 3.63 6.71 22.21
N ILE A 39 2.45 7.09 21.71
CA ILE A 39 2.05 8.50 21.56
C ILE A 39 1.93 9.21 22.91
N TYR A 40 1.49 8.49 23.95
CA TYR A 40 1.33 9.05 25.29
C TYR A 40 2.68 9.28 26.00
N HIS A 41 3.63 8.36 25.82
CA HIS A 41 4.94 8.42 26.48
C HIS A 41 6.05 9.09 25.65
N TYR A 42 5.92 9.10 24.32
CA TYR A 42 6.87 9.69 23.39
C TYR A 42 6.16 10.72 22.50
N SER A 43 6.86 11.81 22.17
CA SER A 43 6.34 12.78 21.20
C SER A 43 6.25 12.17 19.80
N LEU A 44 5.35 12.70 18.95
CA LEU A 44 5.21 12.25 17.56
C LEU A 44 6.54 12.29 16.78
N THR A 45 7.41 13.24 17.11
CA THR A 45 8.77 13.32 16.54
C THR A 45 9.66 12.19 17.01
N GLY A 46 9.58 11.78 18.29
CA GLY A 46 10.31 10.61 18.80
C GLY A 46 9.91 9.32 18.08
N LEU A 47 8.61 9.14 17.82
CA LEU A 47 8.08 7.99 17.08
C LEU A 47 8.53 7.95 15.61
N LEU A 48 8.84 9.10 15.01
CA LEU A 48 9.31 9.21 13.62
C LEU A 48 10.82 9.16 13.47
N ILE A 49 11.57 9.14 14.58
CA ILE A 49 13.03 9.10 14.60
C ILE A 49 13.53 7.72 15.03
N ILE A 50 12.89 7.12 16.04
CA ILE A 50 13.35 5.87 16.64
C ILE A 50 12.84 4.68 15.82
N PRO A 51 13.70 3.82 15.25
CA PRO A 51 13.28 2.67 14.48
C PRO A 51 12.35 1.73 15.27
N PRO A 52 11.36 1.08 14.62
CA PRO A 52 10.39 0.21 15.30
C PRO A 52 11.05 -0.97 16.02
N ILE A 53 12.19 -1.47 15.51
CA ILE A 53 12.94 -2.57 16.13
C ILE A 53 13.26 -2.28 17.61
N TYR A 54 13.59 -1.03 17.95
CA TYR A 54 13.98 -0.64 19.31
C TYR A 54 12.79 -0.30 20.22
N THR A 55 11.58 -0.23 19.69
CA THR A 55 10.38 0.19 20.43
C THR A 55 9.35 -0.92 20.52
N CYS A 56 8.90 -1.44 19.39
CA CYS A 56 7.75 -2.34 19.29
C CYS A 56 7.94 -3.49 18.29
N GLY A 57 9.12 -3.65 17.70
CA GLY A 57 9.40 -4.63 16.66
C GLY A 57 9.58 -6.07 17.15
N PHE A 58 9.60 -6.31 18.46
CA PHE A 58 9.81 -7.64 19.04
C PHE A 58 8.54 -8.27 19.62
N GLY A 59 8.57 -9.59 19.74
CA GLY A 59 7.50 -10.38 20.35
C GLY A 59 6.20 -10.37 19.55
N THR A 60 5.07 -10.33 20.25
CA THR A 60 3.73 -10.42 19.65
C THR A 60 3.47 -9.31 18.63
N VAL A 61 3.97 -8.10 18.87
CA VAL A 61 3.74 -6.93 18.00
C VAL A 61 4.45 -7.10 16.65
N GLY A 62 5.73 -7.49 16.67
CA GLY A 62 6.50 -7.81 15.46
C GLY A 62 5.84 -8.91 14.62
N LEU A 63 5.29 -9.94 15.27
CA LEU A 63 4.56 -11.01 14.58
C LEU A 63 3.31 -10.49 13.84
N TRP A 64 2.52 -9.62 14.48
CA TRP A 64 1.35 -9.01 13.82
C TRP A 64 1.72 -8.05 12.68
N ILE A 65 2.86 -7.35 12.80
CA ILE A 65 3.44 -6.55 11.70
C ILE A 65 3.79 -7.44 10.51
N CYS A 66 4.48 -8.56 10.74
CA CYS A 66 4.80 -9.53 9.69
C CYS A 66 3.55 -10.07 8.99
N PHE A 67 2.52 -10.45 9.77
CA PHE A 67 1.26 -10.90 9.19
C PHE A 67 0.57 -9.83 8.35
N PHE A 68 0.60 -8.57 8.79
CA PHE A 68 0.05 -7.47 8.01
C PHE A 68 0.80 -7.25 6.69
N ILE A 69 2.13 -7.36 6.67
CA ILE A 69 2.91 -7.23 5.43
C ILE A 69 2.56 -8.36 4.45
N ILE A 70 2.48 -9.58 4.97
CA ILE A 70 2.06 -10.75 4.18
C ILE A 70 0.63 -10.56 3.64
N SER A 71 -0.28 -9.95 4.41
CA SER A 71 -1.66 -9.70 3.97
C SER A 71 -1.76 -8.82 2.72
N LYS A 72 -0.76 -7.96 2.44
CA LYS A 72 -0.73 -7.14 1.22
C LYS A 72 -0.59 -7.94 -0.06
N TYR A 73 0.07 -9.10 -0.01
CA TYR A 73 0.07 -10.03 -1.14
C TYR A 73 -1.32 -10.65 -1.36
N PHE A 74 -2.02 -10.97 -0.27
CA PHE A 74 -3.37 -11.49 -0.33
C PHE A 74 -4.37 -10.47 -0.87
N GLU A 75 -4.21 -9.18 -0.56
CA GLU A 75 -5.05 -8.10 -1.12
C GLU A 75 -4.99 -8.01 -2.65
N LEU A 76 -3.93 -8.51 -3.31
CA LEU A 76 -3.88 -8.61 -4.77
C LEU A 76 -4.95 -9.55 -5.33
N ILE A 77 -5.50 -10.46 -4.53
CA ILE A 77 -6.62 -11.32 -4.94
C ILE A 77 -7.87 -10.48 -5.24
N ASP A 78 -8.02 -9.28 -4.68
CA ASP A 78 -9.09 -8.35 -5.06
C ASP A 78 -9.00 -7.97 -6.54
N THR A 79 -7.78 -7.75 -7.04
CA THR A 79 -7.53 -7.46 -8.46
C THR A 79 -7.87 -8.69 -9.31
N LEU A 80 -7.55 -9.90 -8.83
CA LEU A 80 -7.94 -11.15 -9.49
C LEU A 80 -9.46 -11.28 -9.59
N PHE A 81 -10.20 -10.96 -8.52
CA PHE A 81 -11.67 -10.97 -8.56
C PHE A 81 -12.25 -9.96 -9.56
N LEU A 82 -11.65 -8.78 -9.71
CA LEU A 82 -12.05 -7.81 -10.73
C LEU A 82 -11.82 -8.35 -12.15
N ILE A 83 -10.66 -8.97 -12.40
CA ILE A 83 -10.32 -9.60 -13.68
C ILE A 83 -11.31 -10.73 -13.99
N LEU A 84 -11.58 -11.61 -13.02
CA LEU A 84 -12.50 -12.74 -13.16
C LEU A 84 -13.95 -12.28 -13.41
N LYS A 85 -14.35 -11.13 -12.87
CA LYS A 85 -15.64 -10.49 -13.14
C LYS A 85 -15.66 -9.62 -14.39
N LYS A 86 -14.55 -9.53 -15.13
CA LYS A 86 -14.37 -8.66 -16.30
C LYS A 86 -14.72 -7.19 -16.02
N LYS A 87 -14.46 -6.72 -14.80
CA LYS A 87 -14.60 -5.30 -14.46
C LYS A 87 -13.33 -4.56 -14.83
N GLU A 88 -13.47 -3.35 -15.36
CA GLU A 88 -12.34 -2.49 -15.63
C GLU A 88 -11.62 -2.13 -14.33
N ILE A 89 -10.31 -2.35 -14.32
CA ILE A 89 -9.46 -1.97 -13.20
C ILE A 89 -9.11 -0.50 -13.39
N THR A 90 -9.51 0.35 -12.44
CA THR A 90 -9.18 1.77 -12.48
C THR A 90 -7.68 1.97 -12.26
N PHE A 91 -7.12 3.02 -12.85
CA PHE A 91 -5.70 3.36 -12.67
C PHE A 91 -5.31 3.47 -11.19
N LEU A 92 -6.16 4.16 -10.41
CA LEU A 92 -5.95 4.37 -8.99
C LEU A 92 -5.87 3.06 -8.20
N HIS A 93 -6.70 2.07 -8.53
CA HIS A 93 -6.75 0.81 -7.79
C HIS A 93 -5.45 0.02 -7.93
N TRP A 94 -5.00 -0.26 -9.16
CA TRP A 94 -3.78 -1.05 -9.34
C TRP A 94 -2.53 -0.28 -8.91
N PHE A 95 -2.48 1.04 -9.16
CA PHE A 95 -1.37 1.88 -8.70
C PHE A 95 -1.27 1.89 -7.17
N HIS A 96 -2.39 2.05 -6.46
CA HIS A 96 -2.43 1.98 -5.00
C HIS A 96 -1.98 0.62 -4.46
N HIS A 97 -2.53 -0.50 -4.97
CA HIS A 97 -2.14 -1.82 -4.48
C HIS A 97 -0.67 -2.15 -4.75
N SER A 98 -0.11 -1.73 -5.90
CA SER A 98 1.32 -1.89 -6.19
C SER A 98 2.20 -1.03 -5.28
N THR A 99 1.85 0.24 -5.09
CA THR A 99 2.66 1.17 -4.28
C THR A 99 2.62 0.83 -2.80
N VAL A 100 1.47 0.48 -2.23
CA VAL A 100 1.35 0.08 -0.82
C VAL A 100 2.08 -1.23 -0.54
N LEU A 101 2.04 -2.20 -1.46
CA LEU A 101 2.81 -3.44 -1.33
C LEU A 101 4.31 -3.14 -1.27
N LEU A 102 4.83 -2.36 -2.23
CA LEU A 102 6.26 -1.98 -2.25
C LEU A 102 6.64 -1.16 -1.02
N TYR A 103 5.80 -0.21 -0.62
CA TYR A 103 6.04 0.65 0.54
C TYR A 103 6.09 -0.14 1.85
N THR A 104 5.15 -1.05 2.10
CA THR A 104 5.15 -1.87 3.33
C THR A 104 6.34 -2.81 3.40
N TRP A 105 6.80 -3.34 2.27
CA TRP A 105 7.99 -4.17 2.22
C TRP A 105 9.27 -3.37 2.47
N ASP A 106 9.41 -2.22 1.81
CA ASP A 106 10.57 -1.33 1.93
C ASP A 106 10.70 -0.78 3.35
N THR A 107 9.60 -0.27 3.92
CA THR A 107 9.56 0.24 5.30
C THR A 107 9.84 -0.84 6.35
N TYR A 108 9.49 -2.10 6.08
CA TYR A 108 9.82 -3.21 6.97
C TYR A 108 11.31 -3.58 6.88
N TYR A 109 11.86 -3.68 5.67
CA TYR A 109 13.26 -4.05 5.46
C TYR A 109 14.23 -2.99 5.97
N GLU A 110 13.94 -1.73 5.70
CA GLU A 110 14.75 -0.57 6.14
C GLU A 110 14.40 -0.12 7.56
N GLU A 111 13.52 -0.84 8.26
CA GLU A 111 13.05 -0.55 9.63
C GLU A 111 12.62 0.91 9.83
N ILE A 112 11.91 1.46 8.83
CA ILE A 112 11.54 2.87 8.82
C ILE A 112 10.43 3.12 9.87
N PRO A 113 10.61 4.07 10.80
CA PRO A 113 9.67 4.35 11.89
C PRO A 113 8.24 4.66 11.43
N VAL A 114 8.09 5.39 10.33
CA VAL A 114 6.77 5.74 9.78
C VAL A 114 5.96 4.51 9.35
N GLY A 115 6.61 3.38 9.07
CA GLY A 115 5.95 2.13 8.68
C GLY A 115 4.95 1.64 9.73
N PHE A 116 5.27 1.73 11.01
CA PHE A 116 4.38 1.26 12.09
C PHE A 116 3.07 2.05 12.17
N ILE A 117 3.15 3.37 12.10
CA ILE A 117 1.96 4.25 12.10
C ILE A 117 1.12 3.97 10.86
N PHE A 118 1.77 3.82 9.70
CA PHE A 118 1.09 3.49 8.46
C PHE A 118 0.29 2.18 8.56
N ILE A 119 0.88 1.14 9.13
CA ILE A 119 0.22 -0.15 9.37
C ILE A 119 -1.05 0.05 10.22
N CYS A 120 -0.95 0.79 11.32
CA CYS A 120 -2.07 1.01 12.24
C CYS A 120 -3.24 1.75 11.56
N ILE A 121 -2.96 2.84 10.85
CA ILE A 121 -3.99 3.61 10.13
C ILE A 121 -4.60 2.76 9.00
N ASN A 122 -3.76 2.05 8.24
CA ASN A 122 -4.22 1.25 7.11
C ASN A 122 -5.10 0.08 7.58
N ALA A 123 -4.68 -0.67 8.60
CA ALA A 123 -5.45 -1.78 9.17
C ALA A 123 -6.83 -1.31 9.67
N PHE A 124 -6.89 -0.17 10.37
CA PHE A 124 -8.16 0.39 10.84
C PHE A 124 -9.11 0.72 9.68
N VAL A 125 -8.62 1.44 8.67
CA VAL A 125 -9.42 1.82 7.50
C VAL A 125 -9.84 0.60 6.68
N HIS A 126 -8.95 -0.38 6.51
CA HIS A 126 -9.25 -1.62 5.76
C HIS A 126 -10.26 -2.49 6.50
N SER A 127 -10.25 -2.51 7.83
CA SER A 127 -11.28 -3.18 8.63
C SER A 127 -12.67 -2.65 8.29
N ILE A 128 -12.84 -1.32 8.25
CA ILE A 128 -14.11 -0.64 7.91
C ILE A 128 -14.48 -0.86 6.44
N MET A 129 -13.54 -0.66 5.52
CA MET A 129 -13.77 -0.77 4.07
C MET A 129 -14.24 -2.18 3.69
N TYR A 130 -13.52 -3.22 4.10
CA TYR A 130 -13.89 -4.59 3.77
C TYR A 130 -15.18 -5.03 4.45
N PHE A 131 -15.46 -4.51 5.65
CA PHE A 131 -16.74 -4.75 6.31
C PHE A 131 -17.90 -4.16 5.49
N TYR A 132 -17.74 -2.94 4.98
CA TYR A 132 -18.71 -2.33 4.08
C TYR A 132 -18.91 -3.17 2.80
N TYR A 133 -17.84 -3.68 2.17
CA TYR A 133 -17.95 -4.53 0.98
C TYR A 133 -18.59 -5.89 1.25
N PHE A 134 -18.35 -6.46 2.43
CA PHE A 134 -19.05 -7.65 2.91
C PHE A 134 -20.56 -7.38 3.01
N LEU A 135 -20.96 -6.33 3.73
CA LEU A 135 -22.37 -5.96 3.86
C LEU A 135 -23.03 -5.69 2.51
N ALA A 136 -22.37 -4.92 1.63
CA ALA A 136 -22.89 -4.62 0.31
C ALA A 136 -23.11 -5.89 -0.54
N SER A 137 -22.26 -6.90 -0.35
CA SER A 137 -22.37 -8.20 -1.02
C SER A 137 -23.52 -9.05 -0.43
N CYS A 138 -23.65 -9.12 0.89
CA CYS A 138 -24.73 -9.85 1.58
C CYS A 138 -26.11 -9.31 1.21
N TYR A 139 -26.32 -7.99 1.33
CA TYR A 139 -27.62 -7.35 1.09
C TYR A 139 -27.87 -7.00 -0.38
N ASN A 140 -26.90 -7.26 -1.28
CA ASN A 140 -26.96 -6.91 -2.69
C ASN A 140 -27.32 -5.43 -2.96
N LYS A 141 -26.99 -4.55 -2.02
CA LYS A 141 -27.43 -3.16 -2.00
C LYS A 141 -26.25 -2.26 -1.67
N LYS A 142 -26.15 -1.12 -2.37
CA LYS A 142 -25.23 -0.04 -1.99
C LYS A 142 -25.88 0.78 -0.88
N PHE A 143 -25.15 1.01 0.19
CA PHE A 143 -25.64 1.81 1.30
C PHE A 143 -25.20 3.29 1.15
N LYS A 144 -25.96 4.21 1.76
CA LYS A 144 -25.75 5.67 1.63
C LYS A 144 -24.40 6.14 2.22
N TRP A 145 -23.98 5.57 3.35
CA TRP A 145 -22.67 5.76 3.98
C TRP A 145 -21.45 5.24 3.18
N SER A 146 -21.63 4.74 1.96
CA SER A 146 -20.52 4.42 1.05
C SER A 146 -19.59 5.62 0.78
N ILE A 147 -20.15 6.83 0.77
CA ILE A 147 -19.39 8.07 0.62
C ILE A 147 -18.43 8.30 1.81
N ILE A 148 -18.84 7.94 3.02
CA ILE A 148 -18.03 8.09 4.24
C ILE A 148 -16.82 7.15 4.16
N VAL A 149 -17.03 5.91 3.71
CA VAL A 149 -15.95 4.94 3.50
C VAL A 149 -14.93 5.49 2.50
N THR A 150 -15.38 6.02 1.37
CA THR A 150 -14.48 6.61 0.37
C THR A 150 -13.74 7.83 0.90
N LEU A 151 -14.39 8.67 1.71
CA LEU A 151 -13.75 9.84 2.32
C LEU A 151 -12.65 9.41 3.30
N ILE A 152 -12.91 8.42 4.15
CA ILE A 152 -11.91 7.89 5.08
C ILE A 152 -10.69 7.31 4.34
N GLN A 153 -10.91 6.59 3.23
CA GLN A 153 -9.81 6.07 2.40
C GLN A 153 -8.97 7.17 1.76
N ILE A 154 -9.61 8.21 1.24
CA ILE A 154 -8.90 9.36 0.65
C ILE A 154 -8.10 10.08 1.74
N CYS A 155 -8.71 10.35 2.90
CA CYS A 155 -8.01 10.95 4.05
C CYS A 155 -6.81 10.11 4.49
N GLN A 156 -6.93 8.78 4.52
CA GLN A 156 -5.83 7.87 4.85
C GLN A 156 -4.67 7.97 3.86
N MET A 157 -4.95 8.18 2.57
CA MET A 157 -3.90 8.36 1.57
C MET A 157 -3.18 9.71 1.74
N PHE A 158 -3.91 10.80 2.00
CA PHE A 158 -3.33 12.10 2.29
C PHE A 158 -2.48 12.09 3.57
N LEU A 159 -2.99 11.51 4.65
CA LEU A 159 -2.27 11.37 5.91
C LEU A 159 -1.00 10.55 5.73
N GLY A 160 -1.04 9.47 4.94
CA GLY A 160 0.14 8.68 4.61
C GLY A 160 1.23 9.53 3.94
N VAL A 161 0.88 10.30 2.90
CA VAL A 161 1.82 11.16 2.19
C VAL A 161 2.41 12.24 3.10
N LEU A 162 1.58 12.89 3.91
CA LEU A 162 2.03 13.92 4.85
C LEU A 162 3.00 13.36 5.89
N LEU A 163 2.67 12.20 6.46
CA LEU A 163 3.48 11.57 7.50
C LEU A 163 4.83 11.11 6.94
N THR A 164 4.86 10.49 5.76
CA THR A 164 6.11 10.10 5.09
C THR A 164 6.94 11.33 4.73
N SER A 165 6.32 12.39 4.22
CA SER A 165 7.03 13.64 3.89
C SER A 165 7.64 14.30 5.13
N TYR A 166 6.91 14.31 6.25
CA TYR A 166 7.41 14.83 7.51
C TYR A 166 8.54 13.97 8.10
N CYS A 167 8.43 12.65 8.01
CA CYS A 167 9.50 11.72 8.36
C CYS A 167 10.77 12.02 7.56
N LEU A 168 10.66 12.20 6.24
CA LEU A 168 11.80 12.54 5.38
C LEU A 168 12.43 13.89 5.76
N TYR A 169 11.61 14.89 6.06
CA TYR A 169 12.07 16.21 6.50
C TYR A 169 12.84 16.12 7.83
N ILE A 170 12.30 15.39 8.81
CA ILE A 170 12.99 15.16 10.09
C ILE A 170 14.29 14.38 9.88
N SER A 171 14.27 13.29 9.10
CA SER A 171 15.48 12.51 8.81
C SER A 171 16.56 13.35 8.11
N TYR A 172 16.17 14.31 7.28
CA TYR A 172 17.10 15.26 6.67
C TYR A 172 17.74 16.20 7.69
N ILE A 173 16.96 16.75 8.61
CA ILE A 173 17.43 17.71 9.63
C ILE A 173 18.26 17.04 10.73
N TYR A 174 17.81 15.89 11.24
CA TYR A 174 18.35 15.26 12.46
C TYR A 174 19.45 14.22 12.20
N THR A 175 20.29 14.40 11.18
CA THR A 175 21.33 13.42 10.84
C THR A 175 22.32 13.19 12.00
N TYR A 176 22.07 12.16 12.83
CA TYR A 176 23.08 11.31 13.44
C TYR A 176 22.59 9.86 13.40
N ASN A 177 23.35 9.05 12.65
CA ASN A 177 23.31 7.59 12.55
C ASN A 177 22.35 6.92 11.55
N ASN A 178 22.49 7.25 10.26
CA ASN A 178 22.81 6.21 9.28
C ASN A 178 23.32 6.81 7.96
N LYS A 179 24.47 6.35 7.46
CA LYS A 179 25.10 6.73 6.18
C LYS A 179 24.26 6.37 4.92
N TRP A 180 22.98 5.99 5.08
CA TRP A 180 22.19 5.24 4.09
C TRP A 180 21.15 6.06 3.32
N THR A 181 20.68 7.19 3.85
CA THR A 181 19.59 8.00 3.24
C THR A 181 19.99 8.64 1.90
N VAL A 182 21.27 9.00 1.73
CA VAL A 182 21.80 9.54 0.47
C VAL A 182 21.86 8.45 -0.61
N SER A 183 22.19 7.22 -0.24
CA SER A 183 22.31 6.09 -1.18
C SER A 183 20.96 5.73 -1.80
N PHE A 184 19.89 5.66 -0.99
CA PHE A 184 18.54 5.36 -1.48
C PHE A 184 17.99 6.42 -2.44
N VAL A 185 18.11 7.71 -2.10
CA VAL A 185 17.70 8.81 -2.97
C VAL A 185 18.50 8.79 -4.28
N HIS A 186 19.80 8.48 -4.22
CA HIS A 186 20.65 8.33 -5.40
C HIS A 186 20.24 7.12 -6.26
N LYS A 187 19.88 5.99 -5.63
CA LYS A 187 19.47 4.76 -6.29
C LYS A 187 18.10 4.89 -6.96
N LEU A 188 17.14 5.56 -6.31
CA LEU A 188 15.84 5.92 -6.89
C LEU A 188 16.01 6.86 -8.08
N LYS A 189 16.82 7.92 -7.92
CA LYS A 189 17.14 8.84 -9.02
C LYS A 189 17.74 8.12 -10.22
N ASN A 190 18.71 7.22 -9.99
CA ASN A 190 19.34 6.44 -11.06
C ASN A 190 18.39 5.44 -11.72
N ASN A 191 17.54 4.75 -10.97
CA ASN A 191 16.57 3.82 -11.53
C ASN A 191 15.53 4.55 -12.39
N ILE A 192 15.04 5.71 -11.95
CA ILE A 192 14.12 6.55 -12.71
C ILE A 192 14.80 7.08 -13.98
N TYR A 193 16.05 7.54 -13.88
CA TYR A 193 16.81 8.01 -15.04
C TYR A 193 17.01 6.89 -16.08
N ASN A 194 17.39 5.70 -15.64
CA ASN A 194 17.57 4.54 -16.50
C ASN A 194 16.26 4.10 -17.16
N PHE A 195 15.14 4.16 -16.43
CA PHE A 195 13.81 3.86 -16.99
C PHE A 195 13.40 4.88 -18.08
N ILE A 196 13.59 6.18 -17.82
CA ILE A 196 13.31 7.25 -18.79
C ILE A 196 14.21 7.12 -20.03
N SER A 197 15.49 6.80 -19.83
CA SER A 197 16.46 6.57 -20.91
C SER A 197 16.07 5.35 -21.76
N TYR A 198 15.64 4.27 -21.12
CA TYR A 198 15.16 3.06 -21.79
C TYR A 198 13.89 3.33 -22.63
N GLU A 199 12.92 4.05 -22.09
CA GLU A 199 11.69 4.45 -22.82
C GLU A 199 12.01 5.36 -24.02
N LYS A 200 12.92 6.34 -23.86
CA LYS A 200 13.40 7.17 -24.98
C LYS A 200 14.08 6.32 -26.06
N LYS A 201 14.97 5.40 -25.69
CA LYS A 201 15.69 4.53 -26.63
C LYS A 201 14.74 3.58 -27.38
N LYS A 202 13.75 3.03 -26.69
CA LYS A 202 12.69 2.18 -27.27
C LYS A 202 11.82 2.95 -28.26
N LYS A 203 11.47 4.21 -27.97
CA LYS A 203 10.71 5.09 -28.87
C LYS A 203 11.51 5.46 -30.12
N ASN A 204 12.81 5.74 -29.97
CA ASN A 204 13.71 6.02 -31.09
C ASN A 204 13.96 4.79 -31.98
N MET A 205 14.12 3.60 -31.41
CA MET A 205 14.25 2.36 -32.20
C MET A 205 12.98 2.03 -32.99
N LYS A 206 11.79 2.28 -32.43
CA LYS A 206 10.52 2.14 -33.17
C LYS A 206 10.44 3.11 -34.35
N ARG A 207 10.86 4.37 -34.18
CA ARG A 207 10.95 5.35 -35.27
C ARG A 207 11.96 4.95 -36.34
N LEU A 208 13.14 4.49 -35.95
CA LEU A 208 14.16 4.00 -36.88
C LEU A 208 13.69 2.78 -37.67
N GLY A 209 13.01 1.83 -37.03
CA GLY A 209 12.42 0.68 -37.73
C GLY A 209 11.32 1.07 -38.72
N GLN A 210 10.55 2.13 -38.44
CA GLN A 210 9.58 2.69 -39.39
C GLN A 210 10.26 3.40 -40.57
N LEU A 211 11.34 4.15 -40.32
CA LEU A 211 12.12 4.82 -41.36
C LEU A 211 12.86 3.83 -42.26
N LEU A 212 13.45 2.78 -41.69
CA LEU A 212 14.13 1.72 -42.47
C LEU A 212 13.14 0.95 -43.37
N LYS A 213 11.91 0.71 -42.91
CA LYS A 213 10.83 0.15 -43.75
C LYS A 213 10.39 1.09 -44.88
N TRP A 214 10.55 2.40 -44.71
CA TRP A 214 10.25 3.40 -45.73
C TRP A 214 11.36 3.51 -46.78
N ILE A 215 12.61 3.17 -46.42
CA ILE A 215 13.76 3.18 -47.32
C ILE A 215 13.89 1.85 -48.09
N SER A 216 13.34 0.75 -47.57
CA SER A 216 13.39 -0.58 -48.21
C SER A 216 12.17 -0.93 -49.08
N ASN A 217 11.26 0.02 -49.32
CA ASN A 217 10.12 -0.07 -50.25
C ASN A 217 10.29 0.99 -51.33
#